data_AF-A0A9D8YGW5-F1
#
_entry.id   AF-A0A9D8YGW5-F1
#
_cell.length_a   1.000
_cell.length_b   1.000
_cell.length_c   1.000
_cell.angle_alpha   90.00
_cell.angle_beta   90.00
_cell.angle_gamma   90.00
#
_symmetry.space_group_name_H-M   'P 1'
#
loop_
_entity.id
_entity.type
_entity.pdbx_description
1 polymer ?
#
loop_
_entity_poly.entity_id
_entity_poly.type
_entity_poly.pdbx_seq_one_letter_code
_entity_poly.pdbx_strand_id
1 'polypeptide(L)'
;MISSLLAIWPPMALFATSVTVASLPFPLALRAAAIAGIIILIFDISARMRDYRRVVGRLVLDPSALARHIVRYKPSWCQRTVLVWAANEALGAEARADVGRQYADMGYRWYHFFPDRTFTRESPFFKAKFWRSLVGGTPEVRQDIRPPAE
;
A
#
# COMPACT_ATOMS: atom_id res chain seq x y z
N MET A 1 -6.90 -18.43 6.43
CA MET A 1 -6.32 -18.77 5.11
C MET A 1 -6.96 -18.01 3.95
N ILE A 2 -8.29 -17.84 3.92
CA ILE A 2 -8.97 -17.01 2.90
C ILE A 2 -8.58 -15.53 3.02
N SER A 3 -8.58 -14.98 4.25
CA SER A 3 -8.20 -13.59 4.52
C SER A 3 -6.79 -13.23 4.04
N SER A 4 -5.83 -14.15 4.15
CA SER A 4 -4.47 -13.93 3.66
C SER A 4 -4.38 -13.84 2.15
N LEU A 5 -5.18 -14.61 1.40
CA LEU A 5 -5.23 -14.49 -0.07
C LEU A 5 -5.89 -13.17 -0.47
N LEU A 6 -6.96 -12.79 0.23
CA LEU A 6 -7.65 -11.52 -0.01
C LEU A 6 -6.81 -10.31 0.44
N ALA A 7 -5.85 -10.46 1.35
CA ALA A 7 -4.91 -9.40 1.68
C ALA A 7 -3.93 -9.09 0.53
N ILE A 8 -3.63 -10.08 -0.33
CA ILE A 8 -2.65 -9.97 -1.41
C ILE A 8 -3.25 -10.10 -2.82
N TRP A 9 -4.58 -10.17 -2.95
CA TRP A 9 -5.23 -10.29 -4.26
C TRP A 9 -4.84 -9.15 -5.23
N PRO A 10 -4.65 -7.88 -4.79
CA PRO A 10 -4.29 -6.80 -5.71
C PRO A 10 -2.99 -7.06 -6.49
N PRO A 11 -1.83 -7.31 -5.85
CA PRO A 11 -0.61 -7.61 -6.59
C PRO A 11 -0.67 -8.98 -7.28
N MET A 12 -1.47 -9.95 -6.81
CA MET A 12 -1.70 -11.20 -7.55
C MET A 12 -2.44 -10.98 -8.87
N ALA A 13 -3.45 -10.12 -8.89
CA ALA A 13 -4.18 -9.77 -10.11
C ALA A 13 -3.25 -9.08 -11.11
N LEU A 14 -2.46 -8.10 -10.64
CA LEU A 14 -1.43 -7.44 -11.47
C LEU A 14 -0.39 -8.42 -12.00
N PHE A 15 0.00 -9.41 -11.19
CA PHE A 15 0.94 -10.44 -11.58
C PHE A 15 0.37 -11.29 -12.71
N ALA A 16 -0.88 -11.76 -12.55
CA ALA A 16 -1.57 -12.53 -13.58
C ALA A 16 -1.69 -11.74 -14.89
N THR A 17 -2.08 -10.46 -14.83
CA THR A 17 -2.12 -9.60 -16.02
C THR A 17 -0.74 -9.45 -16.67
N SER A 18 0.31 -9.28 -15.89
CA SER A 18 1.68 -9.16 -16.41
C SER A 18 2.14 -10.46 -17.09
N VAL A 19 1.80 -11.63 -16.53
CA VAL A 19 2.05 -12.93 -17.17
C VAL A 19 1.30 -13.02 -18.50
N THR A 20 0.01 -12.69 -18.54
CA THR A 20 -0.78 -12.68 -19.77
C THR A 20 -0.15 -11.79 -20.84
N VAL A 21 0.26 -10.58 -20.47
CA VAL A 21 0.91 -9.64 -21.39
C VAL A 21 2.25 -10.18 -21.91
N ALA A 22 3.05 -10.81 -21.06
CA ALA A 22 4.34 -11.38 -21.46
C ALA A 22 4.19 -12.57 -22.44
N SER A 23 3.10 -13.33 -22.31
CA SER A 23 2.80 -14.53 -23.11
C SER A 23 2.15 -14.26 -24.47
N LEU A 24 1.54 -13.08 -24.65
CA LEU A 24 0.86 -12.71 -25.91
C LEU A 24 1.81 -12.00 -26.89
N PRO A 25 1.50 -11.98 -28.21
CA PRO A 25 2.36 -11.39 -29.24
C PRO A 25 2.28 -9.85 -29.26
N PHE A 26 2.43 -9.21 -28.10
CA PHE A 26 2.55 -7.76 -27.97
C PHE A 26 3.95 -7.27 -28.36
N PRO A 27 4.13 -5.94 -28.61
CA PRO A 27 5.43 -5.36 -28.88
C PRO A 27 6.49 -5.74 -27.84
N LEU A 28 7.74 -5.95 -28.27
CA LEU A 28 8.83 -6.41 -27.41
C LEU A 28 9.01 -5.53 -26.16
N ALA A 29 8.92 -4.21 -26.31
CA ALA A 29 9.03 -3.27 -25.20
C ALA A 29 7.96 -3.51 -24.12
N LEU A 30 6.72 -3.80 -24.53
CA LEU A 30 5.60 -4.05 -23.62
C LEU A 30 5.75 -5.41 -22.92
N ARG A 31 6.23 -6.44 -23.63
CA ARG A 31 6.56 -7.74 -23.05
C ARG A 31 7.72 -7.66 -22.07
N ALA A 32 8.77 -6.91 -22.40
CA ALA A 32 9.91 -6.67 -21.50
C ALA A 32 9.48 -5.92 -20.23
N ALA A 33 8.63 -4.89 -20.37
CA ALA A 33 8.04 -4.19 -19.23
C ALA A 33 7.19 -5.12 -18.36
N ALA A 34 6.41 -6.02 -18.97
CA ALA A 34 5.62 -7.01 -18.23
C ALA A 34 6.50 -8.01 -17.47
N ILE A 35 7.59 -8.49 -18.07
CA ILE A 35 8.57 -9.37 -17.39
C ILE A 35 9.22 -8.66 -16.19
N ALA A 36 9.63 -7.39 -16.35
CA ALA A 36 10.13 -6.60 -15.23
C ALA A 36 9.06 -6.43 -14.13
N GLY A 37 7.82 -6.18 -14.53
CA GLY A 37 6.66 -6.11 -13.62
C GLY A 37 6.44 -7.38 -12.82
N ILE A 38 6.53 -8.56 -13.46
CA ILE A 38 6.41 -9.88 -12.81
C ILE A 38 7.41 -9.99 -11.65
N ILE A 39 8.68 -9.63 -11.88
CA ILE A 39 9.73 -9.71 -10.86
C ILE A 39 9.39 -8.81 -9.66
N ILE A 40 9.02 -7.55 -9.93
CA ILE A 40 8.63 -6.59 -8.89
C ILE A 40 7.43 -7.10 -8.08
N LEU A 41 6.44 -7.69 -8.75
CA LEU A 41 5.21 -8.17 -8.13
C LEU A 41 5.45 -9.40 -7.25
N ILE A 42 6.40 -10.28 -7.58
CA ILE A 42 6.82 -11.38 -6.69
C ILE A 42 7.31 -10.81 -5.35
N PHE A 43 8.15 -9.77 -5.40
CA PHE A 43 8.65 -9.12 -4.19
C PHE A 43 7.55 -8.38 -3.43
N ASP A 44 6.64 -7.69 -4.12
CA ASP A 44 5.51 -7.02 -3.45
C ASP A 44 4.56 -8.03 -2.79
N ILE A 45 4.16 -9.11 -3.48
CA ILE A 45 3.34 -10.19 -2.90
C ILE A 45 3.99 -10.73 -1.61
N SER A 46 5.29 -11.02 -1.67
CA SER A 46 6.05 -11.54 -0.53
C SER A 46 6.12 -10.53 0.63
N ALA A 47 6.28 -9.24 0.32
CA ALA A 47 6.27 -8.17 1.30
C ALA A 47 4.88 -7.99 1.94
N ARG A 48 3.80 -7.97 1.15
CA ARG A 48 2.42 -7.84 1.62
C ARG A 48 2.00 -9.03 2.48
N MET A 49 2.42 -10.24 2.14
CA MET A 49 2.16 -11.43 2.95
C MET A 49 2.86 -11.36 4.33
N ARG A 50 4.10 -10.87 4.38
CA ARG A 50 4.82 -10.65 5.64
C ARG A 50 4.17 -9.54 6.48
N ASP A 51 3.79 -8.44 5.84
CA ASP A 51 3.10 -7.33 6.50
C ASP A 51 1.75 -7.78 7.06
N TYR A 52 0.96 -8.55 6.30
CA TYR A 52 -0.30 -9.13 6.77
C TYR A 52 -0.10 -9.93 8.06
N ARG A 53 0.81 -10.92 8.07
CA ARG A 53 1.08 -11.74 9.26
C ARG A 53 1.52 -10.90 10.45
N ARG A 54 2.39 -9.92 10.21
CA ARG A 54 2.89 -9.01 11.26
C ARG A 54 1.77 -8.16 11.87
N VAL A 55 0.87 -7.62 11.03
CA VAL A 55 -0.23 -6.77 11.51
C VAL A 55 -1.25 -7.60 12.26
N VAL A 56 -1.63 -8.79 11.75
CA VAL A 56 -2.52 -9.70 12.48
C VAL A 56 -1.98 -9.99 13.87
N GLY A 57 -0.72 -10.41 13.98
CA GLY A 57 -0.11 -10.70 15.28
C GLY A 57 -0.09 -9.49 16.23
N ARG A 58 0.13 -8.28 15.71
CA ARG A 58 0.10 -7.05 16.52
C ARG A 58 -1.31 -6.68 16.99
N LEU A 59 -2.31 -6.81 16.12
CA LEU A 59 -3.69 -6.46 16.45
C LEU A 59 -4.32 -7.45 17.42
N VAL A 60 -3.93 -8.73 17.37
CA VAL A 60 -4.34 -9.74 18.37
C VAL A 60 -3.81 -9.38 19.76
N LEU A 61 -2.58 -8.85 19.85
CA LEU A 61 -1.95 -8.47 21.13
C LEU A 61 -2.39 -7.09 21.63
N ASP A 62 -2.54 -6.13 20.73
CA ASP A 62 -2.92 -4.75 21.02
C ASP A 62 -3.93 -4.26 19.96
N PRO A 63 -5.25 -4.44 20.21
CA PRO A 63 -6.29 -3.94 19.33
C PRO A 63 -6.24 -2.42 19.13
N SER A 64 -5.74 -1.66 20.11
CA SER A 64 -5.62 -0.20 20.03
C SER A 64 -4.58 0.26 19.00
N ALA A 65 -3.68 -0.63 18.58
CA ALA A 65 -2.70 -0.37 17.53
C ALA A 65 -3.34 -0.10 16.16
N LEU A 66 -4.62 -0.42 15.96
CA LEU A 66 -5.32 -0.26 14.69
C LEU A 66 -5.23 1.17 14.15
N ALA A 67 -5.44 2.18 14.99
CA ALA A 67 -5.37 3.59 14.58
C ALA A 67 -3.99 3.96 13.99
N ARG A 68 -2.91 3.49 14.64
CA ARG A 68 -1.53 3.68 14.13
C ARG A 68 -1.32 2.96 12.80
N HIS A 69 -1.91 1.78 12.65
CA HIS A 69 -1.81 1.00 11.42
C HIS A 69 -2.57 1.63 10.24
N ILE A 70 -3.71 2.28 10.48
CA ILE A 70 -4.47 2.98 9.43
C ILE A 70 -3.61 4.06 8.76
N VAL A 71 -2.91 4.87 9.55
CA VAL A 71 -2.00 5.89 9.02
C VAL A 71 -0.83 5.25 8.25
N ARG A 72 -0.26 4.16 8.79
CA ARG A 72 0.89 3.48 8.19
C ARG A 72 0.58 2.80 6.85
N TYR A 73 -0.61 2.21 6.70
CA TYR A 73 -1.01 1.42 5.53
C TYR A 73 -1.86 2.22 4.51
N LYS A 74 -1.98 3.53 4.72
CA LYS A 74 -2.59 4.51 3.81
C LYS A 74 -2.00 4.58 2.39
N PRO A 75 -0.66 4.54 2.16
CA PRO A 75 -0.07 5.04 0.91
C PRO A 75 -0.53 4.32 -0.37
N SER A 76 -0.57 2.99 -0.39
CA SER A 76 -0.91 2.22 -1.60
C SER A 76 -2.16 1.36 -1.43
N TRP A 77 -2.79 1.01 -2.55
CA TRP A 77 -3.96 0.14 -2.56
C TRP A 77 -3.66 -1.27 -2.01
N CYS A 78 -2.50 -1.85 -2.35
CA CYS A 78 -2.05 -3.12 -1.80
C CYS A 78 -1.89 -3.05 -0.26
N GLN A 79 -1.36 -1.94 0.26
CA GLN A 79 -1.21 -1.72 1.70
C GLN A 79 -2.55 -1.59 2.43
N ARG A 80 -3.47 -0.80 1.88
CA ARG A 80 -4.81 -0.63 2.45
C ARG A 80 -5.55 -1.97 2.51
N THR A 81 -5.48 -2.73 1.42
CA THR A 81 -6.09 -4.08 1.35
C THR A 81 -5.50 -5.03 2.40
N VAL A 82 -4.18 -5.00 2.61
CA VAL A 82 -3.54 -5.76 3.70
C VAL A 82 -4.14 -5.41 5.06
N LEU A 83 -4.30 -4.12 5.38
CA LEU A 83 -4.84 -3.73 6.67
C LEU A 83 -6.31 -4.12 6.84
N VAL A 84 -7.14 -3.92 5.82
CA VAL A 84 -8.57 -4.30 5.83
C VAL A 84 -8.73 -5.77 6.20
N TRP A 85 -7.96 -6.65 5.56
CA TRP A 85 -8.05 -8.09 5.81
C TRP A 85 -7.31 -8.55 7.07
N ALA A 86 -6.24 -7.86 7.47
CA ALA A 86 -5.58 -8.13 8.74
C ALA A 86 -6.48 -7.75 9.94
N ALA A 87 -7.21 -6.64 9.85
CA ALA A 87 -8.20 -6.24 10.84
C ALA A 87 -9.36 -7.25 10.91
N ASN A 88 -9.83 -7.75 9.76
CA ASN A 88 -10.83 -8.81 9.69
C ASN A 88 -10.40 -10.07 10.46
N GLU A 89 -9.18 -10.53 10.19
CA GLU A 89 -8.65 -11.76 10.81
C GLU A 89 -8.41 -11.59 12.31
N ALA A 90 -7.88 -10.45 12.74
CA ALA A 90 -7.52 -10.22 14.13
C ALA A 90 -8.68 -9.80 15.04
N LEU A 91 -9.60 -8.98 14.51
CA LEU A 91 -10.61 -8.26 15.30
C LEU A 91 -12.05 -8.48 14.79
N GLY A 92 -12.22 -9.18 13.66
CA GLY A 92 -13.53 -9.54 13.11
C GLY A 92 -14.07 -8.57 12.04
N ALA A 93 -15.27 -8.89 11.55
CA ALA A 93 -15.88 -8.22 10.39
C ALA A 93 -16.23 -6.74 10.65
N GLU A 94 -16.55 -6.37 11.90
CA GLU A 94 -16.84 -4.98 12.26
C GLU A 94 -15.60 -4.09 12.11
N ALA A 95 -14.45 -4.57 12.60
CA ALA A 95 -13.18 -3.86 12.45
C ALA A 95 -12.78 -3.72 10.97
N ARG A 96 -13.03 -4.75 10.16
CA ARG A 96 -12.85 -4.67 8.70
C ARG A 96 -13.70 -3.56 8.09
N ALA A 97 -15.00 -3.52 8.44
CA ALA A 97 -15.92 -2.52 7.93
C ALA A 97 -15.49 -1.12 8.36
N ASP A 98 -15.01 -0.96 9.59
CA ASP A 98 -14.53 0.31 10.12
C ASP A 98 -13.29 0.82 9.39
N VAL A 99 -12.26 -0.03 9.22
CA VAL A 99 -11.07 0.32 8.43
C VAL A 99 -11.46 0.69 6.99
N GLY A 100 -12.40 -0.04 6.40
CA GLY A 100 -12.95 0.27 5.07
C GLY A 100 -13.60 1.64 5.00
N ARG A 101 -14.43 2.00 5.99
CA ARG A 101 -15.05 3.32 6.10
C ARG A 101 -14.03 4.42 6.31
N GLN A 102 -13.08 4.26 7.22
CA GLN A 102 -12.03 5.27 7.46
C GLN A 102 -11.22 5.57 6.20
N TYR A 103 -10.86 4.55 5.41
CA TYR A 103 -10.21 4.78 4.13
C TYR A 103 -11.15 5.47 3.12
N ALA A 104 -12.42 5.10 3.07
CA ALA A 104 -13.40 5.75 2.22
C ALA A 104 -13.60 7.24 2.58
N ASP A 105 -13.66 7.57 3.86
CA ASP A 105 -13.80 8.94 4.39
C ASP A 105 -12.56 9.79 4.09
N MET A 106 -11.39 9.16 4.01
CA MET A 106 -10.15 9.79 3.53
C MET A 106 -10.08 9.96 2.00
N GLY A 107 -11.10 9.53 1.24
CA GLY A 107 -11.11 9.60 -0.23
C GLY A 107 -10.40 8.44 -0.93
N TYR A 108 -10.18 7.31 -0.26
CA TYR A 108 -9.67 6.10 -0.92
C TYR A 108 -10.82 5.23 -1.40
N ARG A 109 -10.83 4.92 -2.71
CA ARG A 109 -11.79 3.98 -3.32
C ARG A 109 -11.07 2.77 -3.91
N TRP A 110 -11.81 1.70 -4.19
CA TRP A 110 -11.24 0.46 -4.73
C TRP A 110 -10.75 0.61 -6.17
N TYR A 111 -11.34 1.52 -6.96
CA TYR A 111 -10.93 1.83 -8.34
C TYR A 111 -9.80 2.86 -8.41
N HIS A 112 -9.37 3.41 -7.28
CA HIS A 112 -8.24 4.32 -7.21
C HIS A 112 -6.93 3.53 -7.28
N PHE A 113 -6.45 3.27 -8.51
CA PHE A 113 -5.03 2.97 -8.77
C PHE A 113 -4.14 4.05 -8.16
N PHE A 114 -4.67 5.28 -8.14
CA PHE A 114 -4.11 6.42 -7.45
C PHE A 114 -5.19 7.09 -6.59
N PRO A 115 -4.88 7.61 -5.38
CA PRO A 115 -5.83 8.33 -4.53
C PRO A 115 -6.67 9.37 -5.28
N ASP A 116 -7.85 9.69 -4.77
CA ASP A 116 -8.58 10.90 -5.19
C ASP A 116 -7.62 12.11 -5.17
N ARG A 117 -7.64 12.91 -6.25
CA ARG A 117 -6.74 14.05 -6.52
C ARG A 117 -5.32 13.76 -7.02
N THR A 118 -4.94 12.51 -7.24
CA THR A 118 -3.60 12.19 -7.75
C THR A 118 -3.29 12.79 -9.12
N PHE A 119 -4.30 13.07 -9.95
CA PHE A 119 -4.12 13.79 -11.21
C PHE A 119 -4.86 15.12 -11.24
N THR A 120 -4.86 15.84 -10.12
CA THR A 120 -5.35 17.24 -10.07
C THR A 120 -4.19 18.22 -10.03
N ARG A 121 -4.44 19.51 -10.26
CA ARG A 121 -3.43 20.58 -10.16
C ARG A 121 -2.73 20.63 -8.78
N GLU A 122 -3.37 20.12 -7.74
CA GLU A 122 -2.79 20.07 -6.39
C GLU A 122 -1.87 18.87 -6.16
N SER A 123 -1.86 17.91 -7.10
CA SER A 123 -1.15 16.65 -6.97
C SER A 123 0.36 16.81 -6.78
N PRO A 124 0.97 16.03 -5.86
CA PRO A 124 2.42 15.97 -5.71
C PRO A 124 3.13 15.50 -6.97
N PHE A 125 2.52 14.63 -7.78
CA PHE A 125 3.15 14.05 -8.98
C PHE A 125 3.48 15.08 -10.06
N PHE A 126 2.79 16.23 -10.07
CA PHE A 126 3.10 17.34 -10.98
C PHE A 126 4.06 18.38 -10.38
N LYS A 127 4.49 18.20 -9.14
CA LYS A 127 5.41 19.12 -8.45
C LYS A 127 6.83 18.55 -8.52
N ALA A 128 7.74 19.25 -9.17
CA ALA A 128 9.15 18.85 -9.27
C ALA A 128 9.80 18.56 -7.89
N LYS A 129 9.36 19.25 -6.82
CA LYS A 129 9.81 19.02 -5.44
C LYS A 129 9.52 17.60 -4.93
N PHE A 130 8.40 17.00 -5.32
CA PHE A 130 8.04 15.63 -4.93
C PHE A 130 9.02 14.61 -5.50
N TRP A 131 9.31 14.71 -6.81
CA TRP A 131 10.30 13.85 -7.46
C TRP A 131 11.71 14.04 -6.89
N ARG A 132 12.07 15.28 -6.53
CA ARG A 132 13.34 15.54 -5.81
C ARG A 132 13.38 14.89 -4.43
N SER A 133 12.27 14.84 -3.68
CA SER A 133 12.23 14.15 -2.38
C SER A 133 12.34 12.62 -2.49
N LEU A 134 11.87 12.05 -3.60
CA LEU A 134 11.97 10.62 -3.90
C LEU A 134 13.37 10.21 -4.35
N VAL A 135 14.08 11.07 -5.10
CA VAL A 135 15.41 10.78 -5.63
C VAL A 135 16.54 11.24 -4.69
N GLY A 136 16.34 12.33 -3.95
CA GLY A 136 17.37 12.92 -3.09
C GLY A 136 17.33 12.49 -1.62
N GLY A 137 16.31 11.74 -1.19
CA GLY A 137 15.96 11.63 0.22
C GLY A 137 15.46 12.98 0.75
N THR A 138 14.44 12.96 1.60
CA THR A 138 13.95 14.19 2.25
C THR A 138 15.10 14.89 2.99
N PRO A 139 15.47 16.15 2.65
CA PRO A 139 16.30 16.94 3.52
C PRO A 139 15.43 17.35 4.70
N GLU A 140 15.83 16.89 5.88
CA GLU A 140 15.51 17.47 7.18
C GLU A 140 14.01 17.63 7.52
N VAL A 141 13.44 16.63 8.21
CA VAL A 141 12.77 16.98 9.47
C VAL A 141 13.91 17.29 10.44
N ARG A 142 14.38 18.54 10.42
CA ARG A 142 15.19 19.09 11.50
C ARG A 142 14.27 19.08 12.72
N GLN A 143 14.37 18.05 13.54
CA GLN A 143 13.90 18.15 14.91
C GLN A 143 14.83 19.17 15.57
N ASP A 144 14.31 20.38 15.79
CA ASP A 144 14.90 21.30 16.75
C ASP A 144 14.86 20.61 18.13
N ILE A 145 15.89 19.80 18.40
CA ILE A 145 16.21 19.39 19.76
C ILE A 145 16.84 20.63 20.39
N ARG A 146 15.99 21.43 21.03
CA ARG A 146 16.43 22.41 22.02
C ARG A 146 17.22 21.63 23.08
N PRO A 147 18.51 21.92 23.34
CA PRO A 147 19.16 21.34 24.51
C PRO A 147 18.38 21.81 25.75
N PRO A 148 18.25 20.96 26.80
CA PRO A 148 17.69 21.41 28.05
C PRO A 148 18.54 22.59 28.55
N ALA A 149 17.87 23.69 28.87
CA ALA A 149 18.48 24.74 29.65
C ALA A 149 18.64 24.18 31.07
N GLU A 150 19.89 23.90 31.45
CA GLU A 150 20.56 24.23 32.72
C GLU A 150 21.94 23.55 32.77
#